data_AF-A0A2I0N697-F1
#
_entry.id   AF-A0A2I0N697-F1
#
_cell.length_a   1.000
_cell.length_b   1.000
_cell.length_c   1.000
_cell.angle_alpha   90.00
_cell.angle_beta   90.00
_cell.angle_gamma   90.00
#
_symmetry.space_group_name_H-M   'P 1'
#
loop_
_entity.id
_entity.type
_entity.pdbx_description
1 polymer ?
#
loop_
_entity_poly.entity_id
_entity_poly.type
_entity_poly.pdbx_seq_one_letter_code
_entity_poly.pdbx_strand_id
1 'polypeptide(L)' 'MKIEPREISENSMRFVIRDTTPAFANMIRRALVVSVPKLAIDDVMIYDNTSALFDEIIAHKLGMLPIPT' A
#
# COMPACT_ATOMS: atom_id res chain seq x y z
N MET A 1 -19.72 12.58 -12.65
CA MET A 1 -18.44 11.86 -12.59
C MET A 1 -18.29 10.97 -13.80
N LYS A 2 -17.43 11.35 -14.75
CA LYS A 2 -17.05 10.53 -15.91
C LYS A 2 -15.60 10.11 -15.76
N ILE A 3 -15.29 8.83 -15.99
CA ILE A 3 -13.92 8.32 -15.95
C ILE A 3 -13.47 8.03 -17.39
N GLU A 4 -12.39 8.68 -17.83
CA GLU A 4 -11.73 8.41 -19.10
C GLU A 4 -10.42 7.64 -18.83
N PRO A 5 -10.37 6.32 -19.06
CA PRO A 5 -9.12 5.57 -18.97
C PRO A 5 -8.16 6.01 -20.09
N ARG A 6 -6.87 6.16 -19.77
CA ARG A 6 -5.82 6.52 -20.73
C ARG A 6 -4.88 5.37 -20.96
N GLU A 7 -4.33 4.81 -19.90
CA GLU A 7 -3.38 3.72 -19.97
C GLU A 7 -3.55 2.76 -18.80
N ILE A 8 -3.42 1.47 -19.08
CA ILE A 8 -3.47 0.40 -18.09
C ILE A 8 -2.24 -0.48 -18.34
N SER A 9 -1.46 -0.67 -17.29
CA SER A 9 -0.32 -1.60 -17.22
C SER A 9 -0.50 -2.49 -16.00
N GLU A 10 0.29 -3.55 -15.88
CA GLU A 10 0.18 -4.50 -14.76
C GLU A 10 0.32 -3.82 -13.39
N ASN A 11 1.22 -2.83 -13.27
CA ASN A 11 1.53 -2.18 -12.00
C ASN A 11 0.99 -0.74 -11.87
N SER A 12 0.34 -0.20 -12.91
CA SER A 12 -0.15 1.18 -12.86
C SER A 12 -1.33 1.42 -13.80
N MET A 13 -2.22 2.33 -13.40
CA MET A 13 -3.37 2.77 -14.17
C MET A 13 -3.43 4.30 -14.21
N ARG A 14 -3.59 4.87 -15.41
CA ARG A 14 -3.78 6.31 -15.64
C ARG A 14 -5.18 6.57 -16.19
N PHE A 15 -5.93 7.44 -15.53
CA PHE A 15 -7.27 7.85 -15.93
C PHE A 15 -7.55 9.30 -15.56
N VAL A 16 -8.52 9.92 -16.22
CA VAL A 16 -8.98 11.28 -15.94
C VAL A 16 -10.41 11.22 -15.41
N ILE A 17 -10.66 11.84 -14.25
CA ILE A 17 -12.02 12.03 -13.72
C ILE A 17 -12.51 13.42 -14.13
N ARG A 18 -13.67 13.49 -14.79
CA ARG A 18 -14.41 14.73 -15.09
C ARG A 18 -15.72 14.79 -14.30
N ASP A 19 -16.31 15.98 -14.22
CA ASP A 19 -17.59 16.23 -13.55
C ASP A 19 -17.57 15.79 -12.07
N THR A 20 -16.56 16.25 -11.33
CA THR A 20 -16.37 15.99 -9.90
C THR A 20 -15.83 17.24 -9.19
N THR A 21 -15.89 17.26 -7.85
CA THR A 21 -15.27 18.32 -7.05
C THR A 21 -13.84 17.93 -6.66
N PRO A 22 -12.93 18.91 -6.46
CA PRO A 22 -11.59 18.62 -5.93
C PRO A 22 -11.62 17.88 -4.59
N ALA A 23 -12.61 18.18 -3.73
CA ALA A 23 -12.81 17.51 -2.46
C ALA A 23 -13.09 16.01 -2.64
N PHE A 24 -14.00 15.66 -3.56
CA PHE A 24 -14.35 14.27 -3.84
C PHE A 24 -13.18 13.50 -4.50
N ALA A 25 -12.45 14.14 -5.43
CA ALA A 25 -11.25 13.55 -6.02
C ALA A 25 -10.16 13.26 -4.96
N ASN A 26 -9.92 14.19 -4.04
CA ASN A 26 -8.96 13.99 -2.95
C ASN A 26 -9.43 12.92 -1.94
N MET A 27 -10.74 12.81 -1.69
CA MET A 27 -11.30 11.73 -0.88
C MET A 27 -10.95 10.36 -1.47
N ILE A 28 -11.15 10.16 -2.77
CA ILE A 28 -10.76 8.92 -3.46
C ILE A 28 -9.27 8.66 -3.32
N ARG A 29 -8.43 9.67 -3.58
CA ARG A 29 -6.96 9.55 -3.42
C ARG A 29 -6.56 9.12 -2.01
N ARG A 30 -7.22 9.65 -0.97
CA ARG A 30 -6.97 9.26 0.43
C ARG A 30 -7.44 7.84 0.71
N ALA A 31 -8.62 7.46 0.23
CA ALA A 31 -9.16 6.12 0.40
C ALA A 31 -8.24 5.06 -0.24
N LEU A 32 -7.68 5.35 -1.42
CA LEU A 32 -6.72 4.45 -2.09
C LEU A 32 -5.43 4.22 -1.31
N VAL A 33 -5.00 5.19 -0.48
CA VAL A 33 -3.77 5.08 0.32
C VAL A 33 -4.02 4.42 1.67
N VAL A 34 -5.19 4.68 2.29
CA VAL A 34 -5.42 4.34 3.71
C VAL A 34 -6.39 3.18 3.89
N SER A 35 -7.37 3.04 2.99
CA SER A 35 -8.54 2.18 3.20
C SER A 35 -8.54 0.94 2.32
N VAL A 36 -7.43 0.65 1.64
CA VAL A 36 -7.27 -0.60 0.88
C VAL A 36 -6.68 -1.64 1.82
N PRO A 37 -7.47 -2.66 2.25
CA PRO A 37 -6.97 -3.68 3.14
C PRO A 37 -5.92 -4.54 2.44
N LYS A 38 -4.82 -4.83 3.13
CA LYS A 38 -3.73 -5.66 2.62
C LYS A 38 -3.14 -6.51 3.75
N LEU A 39 -2.76 -7.74 3.43
CA LEU A 39 -2.06 -8.62 4.36
C LEU A 39 -0.59 -8.18 4.50
N ALA A 40 -0.13 -8.05 5.74
CA ALA A 40 1.26 -7.78 6.10
C ALA A 40 1.62 -8.59 7.36
N ILE A 41 2.92 -8.74 7.62
CA ILE A 41 3.42 -9.34 8.86
C ILE A 41 3.23 -8.32 9.99
N ASP A 42 2.56 -8.72 11.07
CA ASP A 42 2.29 -7.87 12.24
C ASP A 42 3.10 -8.34 13.45
N ASP A 43 2.98 -9.61 13.81
CA ASP A 43 3.73 -10.22 14.92
C ASP A 43 4.91 -11.08 14.44
N VAL A 44 6.08 -10.86 15.04
CA VAL A 44 7.30 -11.65 14.77
C VAL A 44 7.86 -12.18 16.09
N MET A 45 7.94 -13.51 16.21
CA MET A 45 8.56 -14.18 17.35
C MET A 45 9.97 -14.64 16.99
N ILE A 46 10.97 -14.08 17.66
CA ILE A 46 12.39 -14.41 17.45
C ILE A 46 12.85 -15.31 18.60
N TYR A 47 13.42 -16.48 18.25
CA TYR A 47 13.90 -17.46 19.22
C TYR A 47 15.39 -17.32 19.52
N ASP A 48 16.18 -17.03 18.49
CA ASP A 48 17.62 -16.81 18.60
C ASP A 48 18.06 -15.87 17.47
N ASN A 49 18.84 -14.84 17.80
CA ASN A 49 19.42 -13.91 16.84
C ASN A 49 20.87 -13.61 17.23
N THR A 50 21.80 -14.23 16.51
CA THR A 50 23.24 -13.98 16.63
C THR A 50 23.76 -13.00 15.56
N SER A 51 22.87 -12.31 14.86
CA SER A 51 23.25 -11.35 13.80
C SER A 51 23.72 -10.02 14.38
N ALA A 52 24.26 -9.16 13.53
CA ALA A 52 24.69 -7.82 13.91
C ALA A 52 23.51 -6.81 14.07
N LEU A 53 22.29 -7.20 13.67
CA LEU A 53 21.11 -6.33 13.74
C LEU A 53 20.23 -6.73 14.93
N PHE A 54 19.68 -5.73 15.59
CA PHE A 54 18.68 -5.95 16.64
C PHE A 54 17.38 -6.52 16.08
N ASP A 55 16.70 -7.27 16.92
CA ASP A 55 15.45 -7.98 16.65
C ASP A 55 14.36 -7.07 16.06
N GLU A 56 14.20 -5.88 16.63
CA GLU A 56 13.18 -4.91 16.21
C GLU A 56 13.44 -4.37 14.80
N ILE A 57 14.72 -4.28 14.39
CA ILE A 57 15.09 -3.86 13.04
C ILE A 57 14.74 -4.95 12.03
N ILE A 58 14.96 -6.22 12.39
CA ILE A 58 14.60 -7.36 11.55
C ILE A 58 13.07 -7.44 11.44
N ALA A 59 12.37 -7.40 12.57
CA ALA A 59 10.90 -7.43 12.61
C ALA A 59 10.27 -6.27 11.80
N HIS A 60 10.80 -5.05 11.95
CA HIS A 60 10.33 -3.89 11.17
C HIS A 60 10.52 -4.11 9.66
N LYS A 61 11.69 -4.62 9.24
CA LYS A 61 11.94 -4.93 7.82
C LYS A 61 11.00 -6.02 7.31
N LEU A 62 10.69 -7.03 8.12
CA LEU A 62 9.72 -8.08 7.77
C LEU A 62 8.31 -7.49 7.59
N GLY A 63 7.88 -6.57 8.46
CA GLY A 63 6.59 -5.88 8.33
C GLY A 63 6.44 -5.05 7.05
N MET A 64 7.56 -4.58 6.48
CA MET A 64 7.58 -3.83 5.22
C MET A 64 7.57 -4.71 3.96
N LEU A 65 7.65 -6.03 4.09
CA LEU A 65 7.63 -6.94 2.94
C LEU A 65 6.20 -7.09 2.39
N PRO A 66 5.96 -6.80 1.10
CA PRO A 66 4.66 -6.99 0.49
C PRO A 66 4.38 -8.48 0.25
N ILE A 67 3.26 -8.97 0.78
CA ILE A 67 2.81 -10.36 0.58
C ILE A 67 1.79 -10.40 -0.57
N PRO A 68 1.93 -11.28 -1.58
CA PRO A 68 0.88 -11.47 -2.59
C PRO A 68 -0.41 -12.00 -1.93
N THR A 69 -1.55 -11.40 -2.27
CA THR A 69 -2.89 -11.77 -1.75
C THR A 69 -3.82 -11.94 -2.94
#